data_AF-A0A7C1GYV6-F1
#
_entry.id   AF-A0A7C1GYV6-F1
#
_cell.length_a   1.000
_cell.length_b   1.000
_cell.length_c   1.000
_cell.angle_alpha   90.00
_cell.angle_beta   90.00
_cell.angle_gamma   90.00
#
_symmetry.space_group_name_H-M   'P 1'
#
loop_
_entity.id
_entity.type
_entity.pdbx_description
1 polymer ?
#
loop_
_entity_poly.entity_id
_entity_poly.type
_entity_poly.pdbx_seq_one_letter_code
_entity_poly.pdbx_strand_id
1 'polypeptide(L)'
;MKDPEVDAVCIATCDHWHGLATVWACQAGKDVYVEKPTSHNIWEGRVMVEAARKYDRIVQVGTQNRTAPYVQAARDYIASGKLGDIPLIIDCIRSRNKPNADIEFGHKSAILIHLANIATALGGRRLVFDPNTEQITNDEEANNHILRKREYREGYSLEGGGVRGT
;
A
#
# COMPACT_ATOMS: atom_id res chain seq x y z
N MET A 1 10.23 -34.42 -3.83
CA MET A 1 11.41 -34.13 -2.99
C MET A 1 12.49 -35.22 -3.00
N LYS A 2 12.23 -36.43 -3.51
CA LYS A 2 13.24 -37.52 -3.56
C LYS A 2 14.16 -37.47 -4.78
N ASP A 3 13.86 -36.61 -5.74
CA ASP A 3 14.67 -36.43 -6.93
C ASP A 3 16.03 -35.83 -6.54
N PRO A 4 17.16 -36.53 -6.80
CA PRO A 4 18.49 -36.02 -6.44
C PRO A 4 18.93 -34.85 -7.31
N GLU A 5 18.36 -34.64 -8.51
CA GLU A 5 18.76 -33.56 -9.43
C GLU A 5 18.15 -32.20 -9.08
N VAL A 6 17.18 -32.16 -8.17
CA VAL A 6 16.54 -30.90 -7.74
C VAL A 6 17.25 -30.35 -6.52
N ASP A 7 17.83 -29.15 -6.56
CA ASP A 7 18.53 -28.57 -5.40
C ASP A 7 17.60 -27.79 -4.45
N ALA A 8 16.55 -27.18 -4.99
CA ALA A 8 15.65 -26.30 -4.26
C ALA A 8 14.20 -26.42 -4.72
N VAL A 9 13.26 -25.97 -3.88
CA VAL A 9 11.83 -25.95 -4.18
C VAL A 9 11.21 -24.58 -3.92
N CYS A 10 10.28 -24.19 -4.79
CA CYS A 10 9.37 -23.07 -4.54
C CYS A 10 8.02 -23.62 -4.06
N ILE A 11 7.64 -23.28 -2.83
CA ILE A 11 6.38 -23.68 -2.22
C ILE A 11 5.41 -22.52 -2.38
N ALA A 12 4.57 -22.62 -3.41
CA ALA A 12 3.51 -21.66 -3.74
C ALA A 12 2.11 -22.31 -3.64
N THR A 13 1.97 -23.32 -2.77
CA THR A 13 0.70 -23.99 -2.51
C THR A 13 -0.20 -23.11 -1.62
N CYS A 14 -1.31 -23.65 -1.13
CA CYS A 14 -2.06 -23.00 -0.05
C CYS A 14 -1.29 -23.04 1.28
N ASP A 15 -1.60 -22.06 2.14
CA ASP A 15 -0.90 -21.73 3.38
C ASP A 15 -0.76 -22.90 4.38
N HIS A 16 -1.80 -23.70 4.55
CA HIS A 16 -1.81 -24.87 5.44
C HIS A 16 -0.85 -26.00 5.02
N TRP A 17 -0.29 -25.95 3.80
CA TRP A 17 0.76 -26.87 3.36
C TRP A 17 2.17 -26.30 3.51
N HIS A 18 2.33 -24.99 3.72
CA HIS A 18 3.64 -24.35 3.70
C HIS A 18 4.59 -24.89 4.78
N GLY A 19 4.09 -25.06 6.01
CA GLY A 19 4.88 -25.61 7.11
C GLY A 19 5.35 -27.04 6.84
N LEU A 20 4.41 -27.93 6.52
CA LEU A 20 4.70 -29.33 6.25
C LEU A 20 5.64 -29.50 5.05
N ALA A 21 5.38 -28.81 3.94
CA ALA A 21 6.20 -28.88 2.75
C ALA A 21 7.61 -28.32 3.00
N THR A 22 7.76 -27.24 3.76
CA THR A 22 9.07 -26.67 4.09
C THR A 22 9.89 -27.66 4.93
N VAL A 23 9.28 -28.25 5.96
CA VAL A 23 9.96 -29.25 6.80
C VAL A 23 10.36 -30.47 5.97
N TRP A 24 9.47 -30.95 5.11
CA TRP A 24 9.75 -32.08 4.24
C TRP A 24 10.88 -31.79 3.25
N ALA A 25 10.93 -30.56 2.70
CA ALA A 25 12.00 -30.13 1.79
C ALA A 25 13.34 -30.09 2.51
N CYS A 26 13.37 -29.51 3.71
CA CYS A 26 14.58 -29.45 4.51
C CYS A 26 15.11 -30.85 4.86
N GLN A 27 14.23 -31.76 5.28
CA GLN A 27 14.57 -33.16 5.54
C GLN A 27 15.13 -33.88 4.31
N ALA A 28 14.66 -33.52 3.12
CA ALA A 28 15.14 -34.06 1.86
C ALA A 28 16.42 -33.37 1.33
N GLY A 29 17.04 -32.48 2.12
CA GLY A 29 18.26 -31.78 1.75
C GLY A 29 18.05 -30.65 0.73
N LYS A 30 16.82 -30.17 0.55
CA LYS A 30 16.49 -29.13 -0.44
C LYS A 30 16.42 -27.75 0.21
N ASP A 31 16.91 -26.74 -0.50
CA ASP A 31 16.65 -25.34 -0.15
C ASP A 31 15.23 -24.95 -0.52
N VAL A 32 14.69 -23.92 0.14
CA VAL A 32 13.27 -23.59 0.07
C VAL A 32 13.05 -22.10 -0.13
N TYR A 33 12.24 -21.76 -1.14
CA TYR A 33 11.51 -20.50 -1.17
C TYR A 33 10.04 -20.80 -0.87
N VAL A 34 9.45 -20.14 0.14
CA VAL A 34 8.06 -20.38 0.56
C VAL A 34 7.24 -19.10 0.50
N GLU A 35 6.11 -19.11 -0.20
CA GLU A 35 5.26 -17.93 -0.36
C GLU A 35 4.57 -17.47 0.92
N LYS A 36 4.07 -16.23 0.90
CA LYS A 36 3.25 -15.68 1.99
C LYS A 36 1.78 -16.14 1.86
N PRO A 37 1.06 -16.32 2.99
CA PRO A 37 1.55 -16.31 4.37
C PRO A 37 2.40 -17.55 4.69
N THR A 38 3.45 -17.40 5.50
CA THR A 38 4.50 -18.42 5.70
C THR A 38 4.00 -19.71 6.35
N SER A 39 3.08 -19.62 7.29
CA SER A 39 2.53 -20.75 8.05
C SER A 39 1.16 -20.39 8.61
N HIS A 40 0.41 -21.39 9.07
CA HIS A 40 -0.94 -21.19 9.60
C HIS A 40 -0.93 -20.70 11.07
N ASN A 41 0.13 -21.02 11.82
CA ASN A 41 0.28 -20.61 13.21
C ASN A 41 1.76 -20.45 13.63
N ILE A 42 1.96 -19.94 14.86
CA ILE A 42 3.28 -19.66 15.43
C ILE A 42 4.11 -20.95 15.60
N TRP A 43 3.46 -22.05 15.98
CA TRP A 43 4.14 -23.33 16.21
C TRP A 43 4.73 -23.89 14.91
N GLU A 44 3.97 -23.93 13.82
CA GLU A 44 4.47 -24.36 12.51
C GLU A 44 5.66 -23.52 12.05
N GLY A 45 5.57 -22.19 12.19
CA GLY A 45 6.67 -21.30 11.86
C GLY A 45 7.94 -21.61 12.66
N ARG A 46 7.79 -21.97 13.95
CA ARG A 46 8.92 -22.40 14.79
C ARG A 46 9.53 -23.72 14.28
N VAL A 47 8.70 -24.70 13.95
CA VAL A 47 9.14 -25.99 13.41
C VAL A 47 9.87 -25.81 12.07
N MET A 48 9.42 -24.91 11.20
CA MET A 48 10.12 -24.58 9.94
C MET A 48 11.51 -24.00 10.19
N VAL A 49 11.64 -23.08 11.16
CA VAL A 49 12.95 -22.51 11.55
C VAL A 49 13.87 -23.59 12.07
N GLU A 50 13.38 -24.46 12.97
CA GLU A 50 14.15 -25.58 13.49
C GLU A 50 14.59 -26.54 12.40
N ALA A 51 13.71 -26.88 11.45
CA ALA A 51 14.05 -27.73 10.31
C ALA A 51 15.13 -27.10 9.43
N ALA A 52 15.00 -25.83 9.08
CA ALA A 52 15.99 -25.11 8.28
C ALA A 52 17.38 -25.13 8.94
N ARG A 53 17.44 -24.94 10.26
CA ARG A 53 18.72 -24.95 11.01
C ARG A 53 19.26 -26.34 11.24
N LYS A 54 18.40 -27.31 11.55
CA LYS A 54 18.79 -28.71 11.80
C LYS A 54 19.39 -29.37 10.57
N TYR A 55 18.82 -29.11 9.39
CA TYR A 55 19.26 -29.70 8.13
C TYR A 55 20.18 -28.78 7.33
N ASP A 56 20.61 -27.66 7.91
CA ASP A 56 21.50 -26.66 7.30
C ASP A 56 21.05 -26.25 5.90
N ARG A 57 19.79 -25.82 5.77
CA ARG A 57 19.17 -25.41 4.51
C ARG A 57 18.87 -23.91 4.47
N ILE A 58 18.95 -23.35 3.27
CA ILE A 58 18.54 -21.98 2.99
C ILE A 58 17.03 -21.97 2.80
N VAL A 59 16.35 -21.23 3.67
CA VAL A 59 14.90 -21.04 3.60
C VAL A 59 14.60 -19.55 3.55
N GLN A 60 13.97 -19.11 2.46
CA GLN A 60 13.51 -17.73 2.28
C GLN A 60 11.99 -17.69 2.16
N VAL A 61 11.38 -16.77 2.91
CA VAL A 61 9.95 -16.45 2.77
C VAL A 61 9.76 -15.42 1.65
N GLY A 62 8.67 -15.52 0.91
CA GLY A 62 8.22 -14.59 -0.14
C GLY A 62 7.91 -13.18 0.35
N THR A 63 8.95 -12.52 0.86
CA THR A 63 8.99 -11.12 1.29
C THR A 63 9.91 -10.33 0.35
N GLN A 64 9.87 -10.64 -0.95
CA GLN A 64 10.71 -10.09 -2.01
C GLN A 64 10.64 -8.56 -2.13
N ASN A 65 9.54 -7.94 -1.72
CA ASN A 65 9.47 -6.47 -1.63
C ASN A 65 10.56 -5.89 -0.73
N ARG A 66 11.09 -6.64 0.25
CA ARG A 66 12.16 -6.17 1.15
C ARG A 66 13.49 -5.88 0.45
N THR A 67 13.73 -6.51 -0.70
CA THR A 67 14.92 -6.26 -1.54
C THR A 67 14.63 -5.35 -2.73
N ALA A 68 13.38 -4.91 -2.93
CA ALA A 68 13.04 -4.04 -4.04
C ALA A 68 13.72 -2.66 -3.89
N PRO A 69 14.29 -2.08 -4.96
CA PRO A 69 15.02 -0.81 -4.89
C PRO A 69 14.25 0.33 -4.24
N TYR A 70 12.93 0.41 -4.48
CA TYR A 70 12.08 1.45 -3.90
C TYR A 70 11.89 1.29 -2.38
N VAL A 71 11.84 0.06 -1.86
CA VAL A 71 11.75 -0.19 -0.41
C VAL A 71 13.08 0.11 0.27
N GLN A 72 14.21 -0.23 -0.38
CA GLN A 72 15.54 0.11 0.13
C GLN A 72 15.74 1.63 0.17
N ALA A 73 15.39 2.33 -0.92
CA ALA A 73 15.46 3.78 -0.99
C ALA A 73 14.55 4.44 0.07
N ALA A 74 13.32 3.93 0.25
CA ALA A 74 12.41 4.43 1.28
C ALA A 74 12.98 4.22 2.70
N ARG A 75 13.55 3.04 3.00
CA ARG A 75 14.22 2.75 4.27
C ARG A 75 15.35 3.74 4.51
N ASP A 76 16.23 3.94 3.53
CA ASP A 76 17.40 4.80 3.67
C ASP A 76 16.99 6.27 3.81
N TYR A 77 15.94 6.69 3.10
CA TYR A 77 15.36 8.03 3.24
C TYR A 77 14.79 8.26 4.64
N ILE A 78 14.01 7.31 5.17
CA ILE A 78 13.47 7.35 6.54
C ILE A 78 14.62 7.40 7.55
N ALA A 79 15.61 6.50 7.42
CA ALA A 79 16.75 6.42 8.33
C ALA A 79 17.63 7.68 8.30
N SER A 80 17.69 8.37 7.16
CA SER A 80 18.41 9.65 7.04
C SER A 80 17.75 10.82 7.76
N GLY A 81 16.53 10.67 8.28
CA GLY A 81 15.77 11.73 8.93
C GLY A 81 15.19 12.79 7.97
N LYS A 82 15.44 12.67 6.65
CA LYS A 82 14.95 13.60 5.63
C LYS A 82 13.43 13.63 5.49
N LEU A 83 12.74 12.61 6.02
CA LEU A 83 11.27 12.58 6.06
C LEU A 83 10.70 13.48 7.18
N GLY A 84 11.53 13.94 8.11
CA GLY A 84 11.11 14.67 9.30
C GLY A 84 10.44 13.78 10.34
N ASP A 85 9.84 14.42 11.35
CA ASP A 85 9.07 13.71 12.38
C ASP A 85 7.80 13.11 11.77
N ILE A 86 7.53 11.84 12.09
CA ILE A 86 6.32 11.13 11.65
C ILE A 86 5.43 10.91 12.87
N PRO A 87 4.59 11.90 13.24
CA PRO A 87 3.77 11.79 14.42
C PRO A 87 2.63 10.78 14.21
N LEU A 88 2.27 10.06 15.27
CA LEU A 88 1.05 9.26 15.27
C LEU A 88 -0.17 10.20 15.23
N ILE A 89 -1.26 9.75 14.60
CA ILE A 89 -2.49 10.55 14.53
C ILE A 89 -3.03 10.89 15.93
N ILE A 90 -2.87 9.99 16.90
CA ILE A 90 -3.29 10.21 18.28
C ILE A 90 -2.51 11.37 18.92
N ASP A 91 -1.21 11.49 18.62
CA ASP A 91 -0.38 12.58 19.14
C ASP A 91 -0.73 13.92 18.48
N CYS A 92 -1.03 13.91 17.17
CA CYS A 92 -1.54 15.08 16.46
C CYS A 92 -2.86 15.57 17.09
N ILE A 93 -3.79 14.67 17.38
CA ILE A 93 -5.08 15.00 18.01
C ILE A 93 -4.88 15.62 19.40
N ARG A 94 -4.00 15.04 20.22
CA ARG A 94 -3.72 15.52 21.59
C ARG A 94 -3.02 16.87 21.60
N SER A 95 -2.02 17.03 20.75
CA SER A 95 -1.20 18.26 20.65
C SER A 95 -1.86 19.37 19.83
N ARG A 96 -2.93 19.06 19.09
CA ARG A 96 -3.55 19.94 18.08
C ARG A 96 -2.62 20.31 16.92
N ASN A 97 -1.58 19.51 16.68
CA ASN A 97 -0.73 19.64 15.50
C ASN A 97 -1.35 18.96 14.28
N LYS A 98 -1.01 19.42 13.07
CA LYS A 98 -1.42 18.78 11.82
C LYS A 98 -0.59 17.52 11.55
N PRO A 99 -1.19 16.41 11.10
CA PRO A 99 -0.44 15.24 10.65
C PRO A 99 0.24 15.51 9.31
N ASN A 100 1.28 14.74 8.99
CA ASN A 100 2.00 14.84 7.71
C ASN A 100 1.12 14.57 6.47
N ALA A 101 0.02 13.83 6.65
CA ALA A 101 -0.97 13.55 5.62
C ALA A 101 -2.34 14.05 6.09
N ASP A 102 -2.50 15.37 6.18
CA ASP A 102 -3.78 15.98 6.54
C ASP A 102 -4.80 15.91 5.37
N ILE A 103 -6.03 16.38 5.63
CA ILE A 103 -7.14 16.26 4.69
C ILE A 103 -6.87 16.95 3.34
N GLU A 104 -5.99 17.96 3.30
CA GLU A 104 -5.64 18.66 2.07
C GLU A 104 -4.82 17.76 1.13
N PHE A 105 -3.89 16.97 1.67
CA PHE A 105 -3.18 15.96 0.88
C PHE A 105 -4.12 14.90 0.33
N GLY A 106 -5.08 14.43 1.15
CA GLY A 106 -6.09 13.47 0.72
C GLY A 106 -6.97 14.01 -0.41
N HIS A 107 -7.43 15.25 -0.29
CA HIS A 107 -8.18 15.97 -1.33
C HIS A 107 -7.40 16.05 -2.64
N LYS A 108 -6.16 16.55 -2.60
CA LYS A 108 -5.29 16.67 -3.78
C LYS A 108 -5.04 15.34 -4.48
N SER A 109 -4.87 14.26 -3.72
CA SER A 109 -4.72 12.91 -4.29
C SER A 109 -6.00 12.41 -4.97
N ALA A 110 -7.17 12.75 -4.43
CA ALA A 110 -8.46 12.31 -4.96
C ALA A 110 -8.86 13.04 -6.25
N ILE A 111 -8.41 14.29 -6.44
CA ILE A 111 -8.69 15.10 -7.64
C ILE A 111 -8.41 14.32 -8.94
N LEU A 112 -7.29 13.59 -9.02
CA LEU A 112 -6.93 12.84 -10.23
C LEU A 112 -7.96 11.77 -10.59
N ILE A 113 -8.48 11.05 -9.58
CA ILE A 113 -9.50 10.03 -9.79
C ILE A 113 -10.83 10.67 -10.21
N HIS A 114 -11.18 11.81 -9.61
CA HIS A 114 -12.37 12.57 -10.03
C HIS A 114 -12.26 13.04 -11.48
N LEU A 115 -11.12 13.60 -11.87
CA LEU A 115 -10.86 14.02 -13.26
C LEU A 115 -10.97 12.85 -14.24
N ALA A 116 -10.38 11.69 -13.92
CA ALA A 116 -10.47 10.50 -14.75
C ALA A 116 -11.91 9.99 -14.91
N ASN A 117 -12.69 9.97 -13.82
CA ASN A 117 -14.09 9.57 -13.86
C ASN A 117 -14.94 10.52 -14.70
N ILE A 118 -14.68 11.84 -14.60
CA ILE A 118 -15.41 12.86 -15.36
C ILE A 118 -15.06 12.79 -16.85
N ALA A 119 -13.77 12.70 -17.17
CA ALA A 119 -13.32 12.51 -18.55
C ALA A 119 -14.00 11.28 -19.18
N THR A 120 -14.06 10.17 -18.44
CA THR A 120 -14.72 8.93 -18.87
C THR A 120 -16.22 9.13 -19.06
N ALA A 121 -16.91 9.76 -18.10
CA ALA A 121 -18.34 10.01 -18.15
C ALA A 121 -18.75 10.92 -19.33
N LEU A 122 -17.84 11.79 -19.79
CA LEU A 122 -18.05 12.71 -20.91
C LEU A 122 -17.55 12.17 -22.25
N GLY A 123 -17.25 10.86 -22.34
CA GLY A 123 -16.84 10.20 -23.58
C GLY A 123 -15.33 10.27 -23.86
N GLY A 124 -14.50 10.33 -22.84
CA GLY A 124 -13.03 10.33 -22.95
C GLY A 124 -12.43 11.69 -23.30
N ARG A 125 -13.08 12.80 -22.92
CA ARG A 125 -12.59 14.15 -23.24
C ARG A 125 -11.26 14.46 -22.54
N ARG A 126 -10.44 15.28 -23.21
CA ARG A 126 -9.23 15.86 -22.60
C ARG A 126 -9.64 17.03 -21.70
N LEU A 127 -9.25 16.96 -20.42
CA LEU A 127 -9.48 18.01 -19.43
C LEU A 127 -8.17 18.73 -19.12
N VAL A 128 -8.22 20.06 -18.99
CA VAL A 128 -7.10 20.92 -18.59
C VAL A 128 -7.44 21.54 -17.24
N PHE A 129 -6.82 21.03 -16.18
CA PHE A 129 -7.11 21.39 -14.79
C PHE A 129 -6.10 22.40 -14.24
N ASP A 130 -6.58 23.48 -13.62
CA ASP A 130 -5.75 24.41 -12.85
C ASP A 130 -5.74 24.01 -11.38
N PRO A 131 -4.59 23.55 -10.83
CA PRO A 131 -4.51 23.11 -9.44
C PRO A 131 -4.60 24.24 -8.41
N ASN A 132 -4.50 25.50 -8.82
CA ASN A 132 -4.63 26.64 -7.88
C ASN A 132 -6.08 27.02 -7.65
N THR A 133 -6.89 27.02 -8.72
CA THR A 133 -8.33 27.35 -8.65
C THR A 133 -9.22 26.11 -8.51
N GLU A 134 -8.65 24.93 -8.71
CA GLU A 134 -9.33 23.63 -8.73
C GLU A 134 -10.46 23.54 -9.78
N GLN A 135 -10.23 24.15 -10.95
CA GLN A 135 -11.18 24.20 -12.07
C GLN A 135 -10.63 23.59 -13.36
N ILE A 136 -11.54 23.08 -14.20
CA ILE A 136 -11.26 22.69 -15.58
C ILE A 136 -11.39 23.93 -16.47
N THR A 137 -10.33 24.32 -17.14
CA THR A 137 -10.25 25.58 -17.90
C THR A 137 -10.75 25.49 -19.34
N ASN A 138 -11.00 24.27 -19.84
CA ASN A 138 -11.31 24.03 -21.25
C ASN A 138 -12.67 23.32 -21.48
N ASP A 139 -13.43 23.01 -20.42
CA ASP A 139 -14.72 22.31 -20.53
C ASP A 139 -15.64 22.69 -19.34
N GLU A 140 -16.62 23.56 -19.59
CA GLU A 140 -17.57 24.05 -18.59
C GLU A 140 -18.56 22.96 -18.14
N GLU A 141 -18.94 22.04 -19.03
CA GLU A 141 -19.78 20.90 -18.68
C GLU A 141 -19.05 20.01 -17.66
N ALA A 142 -17.75 19.78 -17.87
CA ALA A 142 -16.94 19.03 -16.92
C ALA A 142 -16.80 19.72 -15.55
N ASN A 143 -16.72 21.06 -15.49
CA ASN A 143 -16.79 21.80 -14.23
C ASN A 143 -18.10 21.56 -13.48
N ASN A 144 -19.22 21.46 -14.20
CA ASN A 144 -20.51 21.13 -13.60
C ASN A 144 -20.58 19.68 -13.07
N HIS A 145 -19.59 18.82 -13.36
CA HIS A 145 -19.43 17.51 -12.73
C HIS A 145 -18.51 17.55 -11.51
N ILE A 146 -17.42 18.34 -11.54
CA ILE A 146 -16.52 18.55 -10.38
C ILE A 146 -17.22 19.31 -9.26
N LEU A 147 -17.88 20.41 -9.62
CA LEU A 147 -18.43 21.40 -8.71
C LEU A 147 -19.89 21.14 -8.36
N ARG A 148 -20.39 19.89 -8.54
CA ARG A 148 -21.74 19.53 -8.08
C ARG A 148 -21.81 19.67 -6.58
N LYS A 149 -22.19 20.86 -6.12
CA LYS A 149 -22.58 21.13 -4.76
C LYS A 149 -23.76 20.20 -4.48
N ARG A 150 -23.52 19.19 -3.65
CA ARG A 150 -24.63 18.42 -3.09
C ARG A 150 -25.30 19.31 -2.06
N GLU A 151 -26.63 19.36 -2.09
CA GLU A 151 -27.37 19.89 -0.96
C GLU A 151 -27.13 18.95 0.22
N TYR A 152 -26.31 19.41 1.16
CA TYR A 152 -26.09 18.70 2.41
C TYR A 152 -27.34 18.84 3.28
N ARG A 153 -27.64 17.80 4.05
CA ARG A 153 -28.66 17.87 5.10
C ARG A 153 -28.36 19.03 6.05
N GLU A 154 -29.39 19.67 6.58
CA GLU A 154 -29.25 20.73 7.59
C GLU A 154 -28.27 20.31 8.71
N GLY A 155 -27.32 21.19 9.03
CA GLY A 155 -26.23 20.93 9.99
C GLY A 155 -24.97 20.29 9.41
N TYR A 156 -24.96 19.89 8.13
CA TYR A 156 -23.80 19.29 7.44
C TYR A 156 -23.15 20.22 6.40
N SER A 157 -23.61 21.47 6.30
CA SER A 157 -22.97 22.52 5.51
C SER A 157 -21.99 23.33 6.37
N LEU A 158 -20.95 23.88 5.74
CA LEU A 158 -20.07 24.84 6.39
C LEU A 158 -20.82 26.15 6.62
N GLU A 159 -20.83 26.65 7.86
CA GLU A 159 -21.38 27.98 8.16
C GLU A 159 -20.62 29.06 7.36
N GLY A 160 -21.34 29.85 6.56
CA GLY A 160 -20.74 30.87 5.69
C GLY A 160 -20.05 30.34 4.43
N GLY A 161 -20.34 29.11 4.00
CA GLY A 161 -19.65 28.36 2.93
C GLY A 161 -19.59 29.00 1.54
N GLY A 162 -18.68 29.95 1.36
CA GLY A 162 -18.00 30.23 0.11
C GLY A 162 -16.59 29.62 0.15
N VAL A 163 -16.26 28.79 -0.83
CA VAL A 163 -14.85 28.62 -1.26
C VAL A 163 -14.28 30.03 -1.38
N ARG A 164 -13.08 30.28 -0.80
CA ARG A 164 -12.41 31.59 -0.81
C ARG A 164 -12.74 32.37 -2.09
N GLY A 165 -13.37 33.53 -1.93
CA GLY A 165 -13.77 34.37 -3.05
C GLY A 165 -12.59 35.03 -3.75
N THR A 166 -12.91 35.46 -4.98
CA THR A 166 -12.25 36.45 -5.85
C THR A 166 -10.87 36.09 -6.38
#